data_AF-A0A7X8C9F2-F1
#
_entry.id   AF-A0A7X8C9F2-F1
#
_cell.length_a   1.000
_cell.length_b   1.000
_cell.length_c   1.000
_cell.angle_alpha   90.00
_cell.angle_beta   90.00
_cell.angle_gamma   90.00
#
_symmetry.space_group_name_H-M   'P 1'
#
loop_
_entity.id
_entity.type
_entity.pdbx_description
1 polymer ?
#
loop_
_entity_poly.entity_id
_entity_poly.type
_entity_poly.pdbx_seq_one_letter_code
_entity_poly.pdbx_strand_id
1 'polypeptide(L)'
;MKRHCNQRGSLSFLRISMLFLLIPLSSFVFGLTYNVTVPTGTKACYIAGEMNGWTQQDMNKVDEAHYSTSILNLNTENLNNKGLLCGSTVALNWTSNGIQNIKIEYSPDNGTNWTIITPSVAASLNTYNWTVPSFTSTTCKIRISDVANSSTKSESSLFSIAPAITYVTFSVDASILIRDGKFNSATDKLYIRGSFNGFELTHMLNAGSNNIYSLTIALPSNTYVGYKYFSTAASADNGGWEIDFPVTSAKNRSIYVGENNLTLATVYYNDGDMNLSKSTAHFNVIYSSQDNNLIDQFVERIELFHSIVTSSLEVNPTEKTNIFLYKDLDQLHLAQGYPENDENSTGSAYGKSLFIMLSPAKMGLNEALGLFAHEYTHCMNAWKTKVTLPAWLNEGVACYFGRQISTKDWIKSIT
;
A
#
# COMPACT_ATOMS: atom_id res chain seq x y z
N MET A 1 -53.58 -14.39 10.07
CA MET A 1 -54.63 -13.40 9.76
C MET A 1 -54.90 -13.46 8.26
N LYS A 2 -56.04 -14.00 7.79
CA LYS A 2 -56.43 -13.91 6.36
C LYS A 2 -56.80 -12.45 6.08
N ARG A 3 -56.06 -11.75 5.22
CA ARG A 3 -56.44 -10.41 4.73
C ARG A 3 -56.46 -10.43 3.20
N HIS A 4 -57.57 -9.97 2.62
CA HIS A 4 -57.79 -9.90 1.18
C HIS A 4 -56.89 -8.82 0.54
N CYS A 5 -56.21 -9.17 -0.54
CA CYS A 5 -55.45 -8.24 -1.37
C CYS A 5 -56.39 -7.57 -2.39
N ASN A 6 -56.33 -6.24 -2.51
CA ASN A 6 -57.17 -5.47 -3.42
C ASN A 6 -56.81 -5.75 -4.88
N GLN A 7 -57.78 -6.23 -5.67
CA GLN A 7 -57.71 -6.17 -7.14
C GLN A 7 -57.85 -4.70 -7.59
N ARG A 8 -56.90 -4.19 -8.37
CA ARG A 8 -57.10 -2.96 -9.15
C ARG A 8 -57.08 -3.28 -10.65
N GLY A 9 -58.17 -2.92 -11.32
CA GLY A 9 -58.20 -2.58 -12.75
C GLY A 9 -58.69 -3.66 -13.70
N SER A 10 -59.98 -3.63 -14.07
CA SER A 10 -60.48 -4.30 -15.26
C SER A 10 -60.11 -3.49 -16.52
N LEU A 11 -59.27 -4.05 -17.39
CA LEU A 11 -59.24 -3.70 -18.80
C LEU A 11 -59.24 -5.01 -19.60
N SER A 12 -60.26 -5.15 -20.45
CA SER A 12 -60.62 -6.36 -21.16
C SER A 12 -59.70 -6.64 -22.35
N PHE A 13 -58.71 -7.51 -22.17
CA PHE A 13 -58.10 -8.35 -23.21
C PHE A 13 -57.47 -9.56 -22.51
N LEU A 14 -57.79 -10.80 -22.95
CA LEU A 14 -57.36 -12.10 -22.40
C LEU A 14 -57.14 -12.12 -20.87
N ARG A 15 -58.04 -12.71 -20.06
CA ARG A 15 -57.90 -12.84 -18.60
C ARG A 15 -56.48 -13.31 -18.18
N ILE A 16 -55.59 -12.36 -17.95
CA ILE A 16 -54.31 -12.54 -17.27
C ILE A 16 -54.64 -12.26 -15.81
N SER A 17 -54.91 -13.32 -15.06
CA SER A 17 -55.03 -13.25 -13.61
C SER A 17 -53.63 -12.95 -13.05
N MET A 18 -53.36 -11.67 -12.81
CA MET A 18 -52.13 -11.14 -12.21
C MET A 18 -52.46 -10.60 -10.83
N LEU A 19 -51.71 -11.01 -9.80
CA LEU A 19 -51.88 -10.54 -8.42
C LEU A 19 -50.59 -9.88 -7.93
N PHE A 20 -50.74 -8.69 -7.34
CA PHE A 20 -49.68 -7.94 -6.68
C PHE A 20 -49.91 -7.94 -5.18
N LEU A 21 -48.92 -8.38 -4.40
CA LEU A 21 -48.90 -8.20 -2.95
C LEU A 21 -48.04 -6.99 -2.59
N LEU A 22 -48.64 -5.97 -1.97
CA LEU A 22 -47.97 -4.75 -1.51
C LEU A 22 -47.86 -4.78 0.02
N ILE A 23 -46.64 -4.74 0.56
CA ILE A 23 -46.39 -4.85 2.01
C ILE A 23 -45.78 -3.54 2.56
N PRO A 24 -46.49 -2.79 3.41
CA PRO A 24 -45.95 -1.59 4.07
C PRO A 24 -45.14 -1.93 5.35
N LEU A 25 -44.24 -1.01 5.74
CA LEU A 25 -43.27 -1.08 6.85
C LEU A 25 -43.83 -1.61 8.19
N SER A 26 -45.09 -1.27 8.51
CA SER A 26 -45.77 -1.66 9.76
C SER A 26 -46.28 -3.11 9.81
N SER A 27 -46.24 -3.82 8.69
CA SER A 27 -46.74 -5.21 8.55
C SER A 27 -45.63 -6.22 8.31
N PHE A 28 -44.37 -5.78 8.29
CA PHE A 28 -43.23 -6.61 8.01
C PHE A 28 -42.75 -7.30 9.27
N VAL A 29 -42.79 -8.63 9.26
CA VAL A 29 -42.20 -9.47 10.31
C VAL A 29 -40.99 -10.17 9.69
N PHE A 30 -39.81 -9.89 10.22
CA PHE A 30 -38.60 -10.62 9.85
C PHE A 30 -38.82 -12.12 10.16
N GLY A 31 -38.54 -13.00 9.18
CA GLY A 31 -38.50 -14.46 9.41
C GLY A 31 -39.67 -15.31 8.89
N LEU A 32 -40.45 -14.89 7.89
CA LEU A 32 -41.52 -15.71 7.29
C LEU A 32 -41.33 -15.92 5.77
N THR A 33 -41.52 -17.16 5.30
CA THR A 33 -41.76 -17.44 3.87
C THR A 33 -43.08 -16.79 3.46
N TYR A 34 -43.04 -15.97 2.40
CA TYR A 34 -44.24 -15.30 1.89
C TYR A 34 -45.06 -16.27 1.06
N ASN A 35 -46.04 -16.89 1.70
CA ASN A 35 -47.01 -17.74 1.03
C ASN A 35 -48.23 -16.90 0.68
N VAL A 36 -48.61 -16.88 -0.60
CA VAL A 36 -49.81 -16.22 -1.08
C VAL A 36 -50.75 -17.26 -1.65
N THR A 37 -51.98 -17.31 -1.11
CA THR A 37 -53.07 -18.06 -1.73
C THR A 37 -53.77 -17.17 -2.77
N VAL A 38 -53.84 -17.63 -4.00
CA VAL A 38 -54.44 -16.96 -5.15
C VAL A 38 -55.62 -17.76 -5.71
N PRO A 39 -56.56 -17.14 -6.45
CA PRO A 39 -57.63 -17.87 -7.12
C PRO A 39 -57.09 -18.92 -8.11
N THR A 40 -57.76 -20.06 -8.19
CA THR A 40 -57.45 -21.12 -9.16
C THR A 40 -57.45 -20.56 -10.58
N GLY A 41 -56.42 -20.90 -11.36
CA GLY A 41 -56.21 -20.35 -12.71
C GLY A 41 -55.34 -19.09 -12.77
N THR A 42 -54.78 -18.64 -11.65
CA THR A 42 -53.74 -17.61 -11.63
C THR A 42 -52.51 -18.08 -12.41
N LYS A 43 -52.00 -17.23 -13.30
CA LYS A 43 -50.87 -17.57 -14.19
C LYS A 43 -49.53 -17.08 -13.63
N ALA A 44 -49.52 -15.92 -12.97
CA ALA A 44 -48.33 -15.33 -12.37
C ALA A 44 -48.69 -14.55 -11.10
N CYS A 45 -47.78 -14.56 -10.12
CA CYS A 45 -47.91 -13.85 -8.85
C CYS A 45 -46.59 -13.12 -8.59
N TYR A 46 -46.69 -11.88 -8.10
CA TYR A 46 -45.53 -11.04 -7.83
C TYR A 46 -45.63 -10.37 -6.45
N ILE A 47 -44.47 -10.09 -5.87
CA ILE A 47 -44.33 -9.38 -4.61
C ILE A 47 -43.48 -8.13 -4.80
N ALA A 48 -43.89 -7.02 -4.18
CA ALA A 48 -43.13 -5.78 -4.15
C ALA A 48 -43.35 -5.06 -2.81
N GLY A 49 -42.28 -4.49 -2.27
CA GLY A 49 -42.31 -3.71 -1.03
C GLY A 49 -40.92 -3.21 -0.67
N GLU A 50 -40.78 -2.59 0.49
CA GLU A 50 -39.48 -2.03 0.92
C GLU A 50 -38.38 -3.09 1.00
N MET A 51 -38.73 -4.34 1.31
CA MET A 51 -37.84 -5.51 1.32
C MET A 51 -37.09 -5.76 0.00
N ASN A 52 -37.64 -5.27 -1.13
CA ASN A 52 -37.02 -5.33 -2.45
C ASN A 52 -37.04 -3.96 -3.17
N GLY A 53 -37.06 -2.87 -2.38
CA GLY A 53 -37.02 -1.50 -2.91
C GLY A 53 -38.19 -1.14 -3.84
N TRP A 54 -39.37 -1.72 -3.59
CA TRP A 54 -40.57 -1.59 -4.43
C TRP A 54 -40.42 -2.15 -5.86
N THR A 55 -39.46 -3.05 -6.07
CA THR A 55 -39.27 -3.75 -7.35
C THR A 55 -40.20 -4.96 -7.44
N GLN A 56 -40.80 -5.21 -8.60
CA GLN A 56 -41.61 -6.41 -8.83
C GLN A 56 -40.72 -7.66 -8.83
N GLN A 57 -40.98 -8.62 -7.94
CA GLN A 57 -40.30 -9.91 -7.87
C GLN A 57 -41.29 -11.05 -8.08
N ASP A 58 -40.97 -11.99 -8.96
CA ASP A 58 -41.77 -13.16 -9.26
C ASP A 58 -41.85 -14.11 -8.05
N MET A 59 -43.03 -14.69 -7.85
CA MET A 59 -43.23 -15.77 -6.90
C MET A 59 -43.32 -17.12 -7.62
N ASN A 60 -42.75 -18.15 -7.02
CA ASN A 60 -42.78 -19.51 -7.53
C ASN A 60 -44.12 -20.17 -7.19
N LYS A 61 -44.77 -20.77 -8.20
CA LYS A 61 -45.99 -21.55 -8.00
C LYS A 61 -45.65 -22.81 -7.21
N VAL A 62 -46.33 -23.01 -6.08
CA VAL A 62 -46.20 -24.19 -5.21
C VAL A 62 -47.26 -25.22 -5.58
N ASP A 63 -48.51 -24.77 -5.77
CA ASP A 63 -49.62 -25.60 -6.25
C ASP A 63 -50.65 -24.74 -7.02
N GLU A 64 -51.84 -25.27 -7.32
CA GLU A 64 -52.88 -24.56 -8.07
C GLU A 64 -53.34 -23.24 -7.45
N ALA A 65 -53.18 -23.08 -6.13
CA ALA A 65 -53.64 -21.93 -5.37
C ALA A 65 -52.52 -21.24 -4.59
N HIS A 66 -51.31 -21.77 -4.47
CA HIS A 66 -50.25 -21.19 -3.63
C HIS A 66 -49.01 -20.78 -4.42
N TYR A 67 -48.43 -19.65 -4.02
CA TYR A 67 -47.16 -19.13 -4.52
C TYR A 67 -46.24 -18.78 -3.34
N SER A 68 -44.93 -19.01 -3.49
CA SER A 68 -43.91 -18.70 -2.49
C SER A 68 -42.68 -18.03 -3.11
N THR A 69 -41.95 -17.23 -2.34
CA THR A 69 -40.67 -16.66 -2.80
C THR A 69 -39.71 -16.46 -1.63
N SER A 70 -38.43 -16.56 -1.93
CA SER A 70 -37.32 -16.27 -1.02
C SER A 70 -36.79 -14.87 -1.32
N ILE A 71 -36.27 -14.19 -0.29
CA ILE A 71 -35.76 -12.82 -0.42
C ILE A 71 -34.29 -12.84 -0.08
N LEU A 72 -33.49 -12.20 -0.94
CA LEU A 72 -32.09 -11.91 -0.68
C LEU A 72 -31.81 -10.48 -1.13
N ASN A 73 -31.37 -9.63 -0.21
CA ASN A 73 -31.06 -8.24 -0.52
C ASN A 73 -29.76 -7.81 0.17
N LEU A 74 -28.79 -7.36 -0.61
CA LEU A 74 -27.53 -6.82 -0.11
C LEU A 74 -27.75 -5.40 0.38
N ASN A 75 -27.43 -5.12 1.65
CA ASN A 75 -27.32 -3.75 2.12
C ASN A 75 -26.00 -3.16 1.64
N THR A 76 -26.09 -2.09 0.86
CA THR A 76 -24.98 -1.46 0.16
C THR A 76 -24.52 -0.14 0.79
N GLU A 77 -25.02 0.24 1.98
CA GLU A 77 -24.61 1.46 2.69
C GLU A 77 -23.11 1.51 3.02
N ASN A 78 -22.49 0.34 3.19
CA ASN A 78 -21.04 0.22 3.42
C ASN A 78 -20.21 0.22 2.12
N LEU A 79 -20.85 0.22 0.96
CA LEU A 79 -20.22 0.12 -0.36
C LEU A 79 -20.46 1.36 -1.22
N ASN A 80 -21.67 1.92 -1.21
CA ASN A 80 -22.07 3.00 -2.10
C ASN A 80 -21.45 4.33 -1.68
N ASN A 81 -20.97 5.10 -2.67
CA ASN A 81 -20.35 6.41 -2.49
C ASN A 81 -19.12 6.43 -1.55
N LYS A 82 -18.55 5.26 -1.23
CA LYS A 82 -17.34 5.11 -0.43
C LYS A 82 -16.28 4.39 -1.25
N GLY A 83 -15.07 4.95 -1.31
CA GLY A 83 -13.89 4.23 -1.76
C GLY A 83 -13.41 3.31 -0.65
N LEU A 84 -13.22 2.03 -0.94
CA LEU A 84 -12.64 1.08 -0.01
C LEU A 84 -11.11 1.09 -0.15
N LEU A 85 -10.37 0.88 0.93
CA LEU A 85 -8.91 0.77 0.89
C LEU A 85 -8.50 -0.70 0.86
N CYS A 86 -7.47 -1.05 0.09
CA CYS A 86 -6.84 -2.37 0.16
C CYS A 86 -6.51 -2.74 1.61
N GLY A 87 -6.73 -4.01 1.97
CA GLY A 87 -6.45 -4.53 3.31
C GLY A 87 -7.45 -4.12 4.38
N SER A 88 -8.34 -3.15 4.13
CA SER A 88 -9.40 -2.81 5.08
C SER A 88 -10.44 -3.93 5.21
N THR A 89 -11.07 -4.03 6.37
CA THR A 89 -12.19 -4.96 6.59
C THR A 89 -13.51 -4.20 6.52
N VAL A 90 -14.41 -4.67 5.66
CA VAL A 90 -15.76 -4.11 5.46
C VAL A 90 -16.80 -5.15 5.80
N ALA A 91 -17.78 -4.78 6.62
CA ALA A 91 -18.94 -5.62 6.89
C ALA A 91 -19.92 -5.55 5.71
N LEU A 92 -20.10 -6.69 5.03
CA LEU A 92 -21.13 -6.91 4.02
C LEU A 92 -22.40 -7.37 4.75
N ASN A 93 -23.44 -6.53 4.75
CA ASN A 93 -24.69 -6.84 5.43
C ASN A 93 -25.77 -7.20 4.42
N TRP A 94 -26.68 -8.08 4.78
CA TRP A 94 -27.81 -8.45 3.92
C TRP A 94 -29.05 -8.77 4.75
N THR A 95 -30.19 -8.78 4.07
CA THR A 95 -31.42 -9.38 4.58
C THR A 95 -31.73 -10.62 3.76
N SER A 96 -31.96 -11.74 4.42
CA SER A 96 -32.31 -13.00 3.77
C SER A 96 -33.57 -13.62 4.37
N ASN A 97 -34.34 -14.33 3.56
CA ASN A 97 -35.49 -15.11 4.01
C ASN A 97 -35.69 -16.35 3.13
N GLY A 98 -35.94 -17.50 3.75
CA GLY A 98 -36.14 -18.76 3.03
C GLY A 98 -34.86 -19.26 2.35
N ILE A 99 -33.70 -18.80 2.81
CA ILE A 99 -32.37 -19.14 2.28
C ILE A 99 -31.52 -19.65 3.43
N GLN A 100 -30.90 -20.81 3.25
CA GLN A 100 -30.05 -21.41 4.28
C GLN A 100 -28.63 -20.84 4.21
N ASN A 101 -28.06 -20.82 3.01
CA ASN A 101 -26.68 -20.40 2.77
C ASN A 101 -26.61 -19.50 1.53
N ILE A 102 -25.74 -18.50 1.57
CA ILE A 102 -25.44 -17.63 0.45
C ILE A 102 -23.98 -17.76 0.03
N LYS A 103 -23.73 -17.56 -1.26
CA LYS A 103 -22.40 -17.34 -1.83
C LYS A 103 -22.18 -15.84 -2.01
N ILE A 104 -20.98 -15.36 -1.67
CA ILE A 104 -20.58 -13.96 -1.82
C ILE A 104 -19.42 -13.88 -2.81
N GLU A 105 -19.53 -12.99 -3.80
CA GLU A 105 -18.55 -12.76 -4.86
C GLU A 105 -18.29 -11.26 -5.04
N TYR A 106 -17.10 -10.90 -5.51
CA TYR A 106 -16.81 -9.57 -6.02
C TYR A 106 -16.42 -9.62 -7.48
N SER A 107 -16.56 -8.50 -8.18
CA SER A 107 -16.07 -8.30 -9.53
C SER A 107 -15.26 -7.02 -9.57
N PRO A 108 -14.01 -7.03 -10.09
CA PRO A 108 -13.21 -5.83 -10.28
C PRO A 108 -13.55 -5.08 -11.59
N ASP A 109 -14.44 -5.62 -12.43
CA ASP A 109 -14.61 -5.24 -13.84
C ASP A 109 -16.09 -5.15 -14.27
N ASN A 110 -16.90 -4.49 -13.45
CA ASN A 110 -18.33 -4.23 -13.69
C ASN A 110 -19.19 -5.50 -13.95
N GLY A 111 -18.77 -6.64 -13.41
CA GLY A 111 -19.51 -7.90 -13.48
C GLY A 111 -19.11 -8.81 -14.64
N THR A 112 -18.00 -8.52 -15.34
CA THR A 112 -17.49 -9.37 -16.42
C THR A 112 -16.88 -10.65 -15.86
N ASN A 113 -16.03 -10.52 -14.83
CA ASN A 113 -15.44 -11.62 -14.08
C ASN A 113 -15.84 -11.52 -12.61
N TRP A 114 -16.12 -12.67 -11.98
CA TRP A 114 -16.51 -12.77 -10.58
C TRP A 114 -15.54 -13.67 -9.83
N THR A 115 -15.02 -13.17 -8.72
CA THR A 115 -14.14 -13.89 -7.79
C THR A 115 -14.89 -14.17 -6.50
N ILE A 116 -14.78 -15.40 -6.00
CA ILE A 116 -15.48 -15.84 -4.78
C ILE A 116 -14.80 -15.22 -3.54
N ILE A 117 -15.58 -14.52 -2.72
CA ILE A 117 -15.19 -14.11 -1.36
C ILE A 117 -15.42 -15.26 -0.40
N THR A 118 -16.63 -15.81 -0.40
CA THR A 118 -16.97 -17.03 0.34
C THR A 118 -17.95 -17.89 -0.47
N PRO A 119 -17.70 -19.19 -0.64
CA PRO A 119 -18.53 -20.07 -1.45
C PRO A 119 -19.87 -20.40 -0.77
N SER A 120 -19.94 -20.33 0.57
CA SER A 120 -21.13 -20.63 1.36
C SER A 120 -21.00 -20.04 2.77
N VAL A 121 -21.97 -19.23 3.17
CA VAL A 121 -22.11 -18.70 4.53
C VAL A 121 -23.58 -18.73 4.95
N ALA A 122 -23.84 -19.06 6.22
CA ALA A 122 -25.20 -19.13 6.74
C ALA A 122 -25.91 -17.78 6.60
N ALA A 123 -27.02 -17.77 5.86
CA ALA A 123 -27.74 -16.55 5.53
C ALA A 123 -28.31 -15.85 6.78
N SER A 124 -28.57 -16.62 7.84
CA SER A 124 -29.04 -16.15 9.14
C SER A 124 -28.03 -15.27 9.90
N LEU A 125 -26.75 -15.25 9.50
CA LEU A 125 -25.76 -14.36 10.11
C LEU A 125 -26.02 -12.90 9.75
N ASN A 126 -26.68 -12.63 8.61
CA ASN A 126 -26.98 -11.29 8.08
C ASN A 126 -25.76 -10.37 7.88
N THR A 127 -24.54 -10.85 8.12
CA THR A 127 -23.30 -10.09 7.98
C THR A 127 -22.11 -11.00 7.68
N TYR A 128 -21.12 -10.46 6.94
CA TYR A 128 -19.83 -11.09 6.67
C TYR A 128 -18.73 -10.04 6.63
N ASN A 129 -17.67 -10.23 7.41
CA ASN A 129 -16.50 -9.34 7.38
C ASN A 129 -15.61 -9.72 6.19
N TRP A 130 -15.58 -8.86 5.18
CA TRP A 130 -14.75 -9.02 3.99
C TRP A 130 -13.47 -8.19 4.12
N THR A 131 -12.32 -8.85 4.03
CA THR A 131 -11.03 -8.19 3.86
C THR A 131 -10.83 -7.84 2.39
N VAL A 132 -10.73 -6.56 2.10
CA VAL A 132 -10.59 -6.05 0.73
C VAL A 132 -9.22 -6.47 0.17
N PRO A 133 -9.17 -7.20 -0.95
CA PRO A 133 -7.92 -7.68 -1.55
C PRO A 133 -7.06 -6.54 -2.11
N SER A 134 -5.76 -6.81 -2.27
CA SER A 134 -4.75 -5.82 -2.70
C SER A 134 -4.76 -5.56 -4.21
N PHE A 135 -5.83 -4.98 -4.74
CA PHE A 135 -5.89 -4.44 -6.11
C PHE A 135 -6.68 -3.13 -6.15
N THR A 136 -6.49 -2.33 -7.19
CA THR A 136 -7.26 -1.08 -7.39
C THR A 136 -8.22 -1.21 -8.56
N SER A 137 -9.45 -0.69 -8.41
CA SER A 137 -10.41 -0.56 -9.51
C SER A 137 -11.47 0.49 -9.15
N THR A 138 -12.05 1.14 -10.15
CA THR A 138 -13.15 2.10 -10.01
C THR A 138 -14.51 1.52 -10.37
N THR A 139 -14.56 0.26 -10.80
CA THR A 139 -15.76 -0.39 -11.36
C THR A 139 -16.12 -1.67 -10.61
N CYS A 140 -15.79 -1.74 -9.32
CA CYS A 140 -16.04 -2.92 -8.50
C CYS A 140 -17.54 -3.13 -8.25
N LYS A 141 -17.93 -4.41 -8.09
CA LYS A 141 -19.27 -4.83 -7.64
C LYS A 141 -19.17 -5.97 -6.63
N ILE A 142 -20.15 -6.07 -5.75
CA ILE A 142 -20.41 -7.24 -4.89
C ILE A 142 -21.69 -7.91 -5.34
N ARG A 143 -21.72 -9.24 -5.32
CA ARG A 143 -22.91 -10.07 -5.52
C ARG A 143 -23.06 -11.05 -4.39
N ILE A 144 -24.29 -11.22 -3.94
CA ILE A 144 -24.72 -12.34 -3.10
C ILE A 144 -25.75 -13.18 -3.85
N SER A 145 -25.69 -14.50 -3.70
CA SER A 145 -26.62 -15.43 -4.34
C SER A 145 -26.95 -16.60 -3.43
N ASP A 146 -28.16 -17.16 -3.52
CA ASP A 146 -28.52 -18.40 -2.85
C ASP A 146 -27.70 -19.58 -3.43
N VAL A 147 -27.09 -20.37 -2.55
CA VAL A 147 -26.30 -21.55 -2.92
C VAL A 147 -27.18 -22.62 -3.60
N ALA A 148 -28.45 -22.74 -3.19
CA ALA A 148 -29.39 -23.72 -3.76
C ALA A 148 -30.02 -23.23 -5.08
N ASN A 149 -30.06 -21.92 -5.31
CA ASN A 149 -30.67 -21.32 -6.50
C ASN A 149 -30.03 -19.97 -6.86
N SER A 150 -29.05 -19.99 -7.77
CA SER A 150 -28.28 -18.81 -8.17
C SER A 150 -29.09 -17.70 -8.86
N SER A 151 -30.32 -17.97 -9.29
CA SER A 151 -31.24 -16.95 -9.80
C SER A 151 -31.75 -16.01 -8.69
N THR A 152 -31.73 -16.45 -7.44
CA THR A 152 -32.03 -15.61 -6.27
C THR A 152 -30.75 -14.90 -5.85
N LYS A 153 -30.56 -13.67 -6.33
CA LYS A 153 -29.32 -12.89 -6.12
C LYS A 153 -29.59 -11.40 -5.93
N SER A 154 -28.62 -10.72 -5.34
CA SER A 154 -28.60 -9.26 -5.19
C SER A 154 -27.17 -8.74 -5.47
N GLU A 155 -27.07 -7.58 -6.10
CA GLU A 155 -25.80 -6.98 -6.54
C GLU A 155 -25.71 -5.53 -6.08
N SER A 156 -24.50 -5.06 -5.78
CA SER A 156 -24.25 -3.65 -5.44
C SER A 156 -24.21 -2.76 -6.69
N SER A 157 -24.34 -1.45 -6.49
CA SER A 157 -23.85 -0.49 -7.49
C SER A 157 -22.32 -0.49 -7.55
N LEU A 158 -21.76 0.29 -8.49
CA LEU A 158 -20.33 0.46 -8.63
C LEU A 158 -19.73 1.13 -7.38
N PHE A 159 -18.57 0.63 -6.96
CA PHE A 159 -17.71 1.27 -5.96
C PHE A 159 -16.25 1.17 -6.40
N SER A 160 -15.38 1.92 -5.72
CA SER A 160 -13.94 1.90 -5.96
C SER A 160 -13.18 1.21 -4.85
N ILE A 161 -12.09 0.53 -5.21
CA ILE A 161 -11.03 0.11 -4.30
C ILE A 161 -9.77 0.91 -4.65
N ALA A 162 -9.23 1.60 -3.66
CA ALA A 162 -8.02 2.40 -3.72
C ALA A 162 -6.88 1.70 -2.95
N PRO A 163 -5.61 2.09 -3.16
CA PRO A 163 -4.48 1.54 -2.42
C PRO A 163 -4.66 1.64 -0.90
N ALA A 164 -3.99 0.77 -0.15
CA ALA A 164 -3.84 0.95 1.29
C ALA A 164 -3.15 2.30 1.57
N ILE A 165 -3.38 2.87 2.75
CA ILE A 165 -2.73 4.11 3.17
C ILE A 165 -1.87 3.88 4.40
N THR A 166 -0.75 4.58 4.44
CA THR A 166 0.21 4.61 5.54
C THR A 166 0.45 6.06 5.92
N TYR A 167 0.47 6.36 7.22
CA TYR A 167 0.79 7.70 7.70
C TYR A 167 2.29 7.89 7.80
N VAL A 168 2.80 8.93 7.13
CA VAL A 168 4.22 9.28 7.14
C VAL A 168 4.39 10.67 7.74
N THR A 169 5.19 10.76 8.80
CA THR A 169 5.61 12.03 9.41
C THR A 169 6.92 12.49 8.80
N PHE A 170 6.88 13.61 8.10
CA PHE A 170 8.05 14.32 7.58
C PHE A 170 8.55 15.32 8.62
N SER A 171 9.87 15.48 8.72
CA SER A 171 10.51 16.38 9.68
C SER A 171 11.76 17.03 9.09
N VAL A 172 11.86 18.35 9.24
CA VAL A 172 13.00 19.15 8.77
C VAL A 172 13.43 20.18 9.83
N ASP A 173 14.73 20.34 10.02
CA ASP A 173 15.33 21.35 10.87
C ASP A 173 15.73 22.58 10.04
N ALA A 174 15.17 23.74 10.40
CA ALA A 174 15.41 25.02 9.73
C ALA A 174 16.59 25.82 10.33
N SER A 175 17.28 25.31 11.34
CA SER A 175 18.30 26.03 12.11
C SER A 175 19.41 26.61 11.24
N ILE A 176 19.87 25.88 10.22
CA ILE A 176 20.91 26.36 9.29
C ILE A 176 20.39 27.52 8.42
N LEU A 177 19.17 27.40 7.87
CA LEU A 177 18.56 28.49 7.11
C LEU A 177 18.39 29.76 7.95
N ILE A 178 17.96 29.60 9.21
CA ILE A 178 17.76 30.73 10.13
C ILE A 178 19.11 31.39 10.46
N ARG A 179 20.10 30.59 10.85
CA ARG A 179 21.45 31.07 11.17
C ARG A 179 22.06 31.87 10.02
N ASP A 180 21.85 31.42 8.79
CA ASP A 180 22.42 32.03 7.59
C ASP A 180 21.55 33.21 7.06
N GLY A 181 20.49 33.59 7.79
CA GLY A 181 19.60 34.70 7.42
C GLY A 181 18.75 34.42 6.19
N LYS A 182 18.61 33.14 5.82
CA LYS A 182 17.89 32.65 4.64
C LYS A 182 16.44 32.31 4.91
N PHE A 183 16.03 32.30 6.18
CA PHE A 183 14.68 32.00 6.62
C PHE A 183 14.35 32.76 7.92
N ASN A 184 13.21 33.44 7.92
CA ASN A 184 12.63 34.09 9.09
C ASN A 184 11.43 33.27 9.60
N SER A 185 11.58 32.63 10.76
CA SER A 185 10.56 31.75 11.34
C SER A 185 9.23 32.44 11.67
N ALA A 186 9.18 33.78 11.75
CA ALA A 186 7.96 34.52 12.00
C ALA A 186 7.11 34.78 10.74
N THR A 187 7.73 34.81 9.55
CA THR A 187 7.06 35.22 8.31
C THR A 187 7.11 34.16 7.22
N ASP A 188 8.18 33.38 7.18
CA ASP A 188 8.40 32.38 6.15
C ASP A 188 7.81 31.04 6.55
N LYS A 189 7.45 30.24 5.54
CA LYS A 189 6.78 28.95 5.69
C LYS A 189 7.60 27.87 5.04
N LEU A 190 7.59 26.68 5.64
CA LEU A 190 8.14 25.47 5.06
C LEU A 190 7.01 24.55 4.60
N TYR A 191 7.23 23.89 3.47
CA TYR A 191 6.31 22.95 2.85
C TYR A 191 7.04 21.64 2.54
N ILE A 192 6.28 20.55 2.54
CA ILE A 192 6.69 19.30 1.90
C ILE A 192 5.96 19.21 0.55
N ARG A 193 6.70 18.97 -0.52
CA ARG A 193 6.16 18.91 -1.90
C ARG A 193 6.61 17.60 -2.53
N GLY A 194 5.71 16.87 -3.21
CA GLY A 194 6.07 15.60 -3.80
C GLY A 194 5.05 15.08 -4.81
N SER A 195 5.28 13.86 -5.30
CA SER A 195 4.37 13.21 -6.26
C SER A 195 2.93 13.08 -5.74
N PHE A 196 2.76 12.96 -4.41
CA PHE A 196 1.46 12.85 -3.74
C PHE A 196 0.59 14.12 -3.79
N ASN A 197 1.17 15.27 -4.13
CA ASN A 197 0.41 16.51 -4.27
C ASN A 197 0.77 17.29 -5.54
N GLY A 198 1.32 16.62 -6.56
CA GLY A 198 1.75 17.26 -7.80
C GLY A 198 2.82 18.32 -7.59
N PHE A 199 3.59 18.25 -6.50
CA PHE A 199 4.52 19.28 -6.07
C PHE A 199 3.86 20.64 -5.83
N GLU A 200 2.60 20.72 -5.39
CA GLU A 200 1.91 21.98 -5.08
C GLU A 200 2.16 22.48 -3.64
N LEU A 201 1.82 23.74 -3.34
CA LEU A 201 1.95 24.36 -2.01
C LEU A 201 0.76 24.03 -1.08
N THR A 202 0.37 22.76 -1.02
CA THR A 202 -0.81 22.31 -0.26
C THR A 202 -0.48 21.67 1.09
N HIS A 203 0.77 21.26 1.32
CA HIS A 203 1.21 20.58 2.54
C HIS A 203 2.24 21.41 3.30
N MET A 204 1.75 22.42 4.02
CA MET A 204 2.56 23.27 4.90
C MET A 204 2.99 22.49 6.14
N LEU A 205 4.26 22.60 6.53
CA LEU A 205 4.79 21.99 7.74
C LEU A 205 4.44 22.84 8.96
N ASN A 206 4.16 22.18 10.08
CA ASN A 206 3.86 22.83 11.35
C ASN A 206 5.17 23.11 12.10
N ALA A 207 5.32 24.34 12.61
CA ALA A 207 6.45 24.72 13.45
C ALA A 207 6.39 24.00 14.81
N GLY A 208 7.50 23.41 15.22
CA GLY A 208 7.71 22.76 16.51
C GLY A 208 8.77 23.47 17.34
N SER A 209 9.37 22.74 18.29
CA SER A 209 10.48 23.23 19.11
C SER A 209 11.81 23.17 18.36
N ASN A 210 12.80 23.95 18.81
CA ASN A 210 14.17 23.91 18.28
C ASN A 210 14.27 24.08 16.75
N ASN A 211 13.43 24.94 16.16
CA ASN A 211 13.35 25.18 14.71
C ASN A 211 13.01 23.94 13.87
N ILE A 212 12.43 22.89 14.47
CA ILE A 212 11.99 21.69 13.76
C ILE A 212 10.58 21.93 13.23
N TYR A 213 10.36 21.62 11.95
CA TYR A 213 9.08 21.70 11.28
C TYR A 213 8.65 20.29 10.85
N SER A 214 7.37 19.94 11.05
CA SER A 214 6.88 18.59 10.75
C SER A 214 5.45 18.53 10.25
N LEU A 215 5.12 17.48 9.52
CA LEU A 215 3.77 17.19 9.06
C LEU A 215 3.59 15.68 8.86
N THR A 216 2.48 15.15 9.35
CA THR A 216 2.04 13.79 9.07
C THR A 216 1.01 13.80 7.95
N ILE A 217 1.25 13.01 6.89
CA ILE A 217 0.34 12.87 5.75
C ILE A 217 0.04 11.40 5.49
N ALA A 218 -1.14 11.10 4.94
CA ALA A 218 -1.50 9.77 4.47
C ALA A 218 -0.98 9.56 3.04
N LEU A 219 -0.19 8.52 2.82
CA LEU A 219 0.38 8.15 1.52
C LEU A 219 -0.03 6.74 1.13
N PRO A 220 -0.12 6.42 -0.18
CA PRO A 220 -0.34 5.05 -0.61
C PRO A 220 0.76 4.11 -0.09
N SER A 221 0.38 2.97 0.49
CA SER A 221 1.33 1.95 0.95
C SER A 221 1.96 1.20 -0.24
N ASN A 222 3.09 0.57 0.02
CA ASN A 222 3.91 -0.21 -0.91
C ASN A 222 4.31 0.57 -2.17
N THR A 223 4.58 1.87 -2.04
CA THR A 223 4.93 2.76 -3.15
C THR A 223 6.18 3.57 -2.88
N TYR A 224 6.87 4.01 -3.94
CA TYR A 224 7.93 4.99 -3.85
C TYR A 224 7.38 6.41 -4.03
N VAL A 225 7.77 7.30 -3.12
CA VAL A 225 7.35 8.69 -3.13
C VAL A 225 8.57 9.59 -3.24
N GLY A 226 8.63 10.37 -4.32
CA GLY A 226 9.58 11.46 -4.48
C GLY A 226 9.07 12.73 -3.81
N TYR A 227 9.93 13.42 -3.04
CA TYR A 227 9.59 14.65 -2.35
C TYR A 227 10.79 15.62 -2.20
N LYS A 228 10.50 16.87 -1.85
CA LYS A 228 11.47 17.89 -1.44
C LYS A 228 10.84 18.81 -0.39
N TYR A 229 11.67 19.36 0.49
CA TYR A 229 11.27 20.51 1.29
C TYR A 229 11.32 21.79 0.44
N PHE A 230 10.44 22.74 0.77
CA PHE A 230 10.35 24.02 0.09
C PHE A 230 10.13 25.15 1.08
N SER A 231 10.90 26.22 0.94
CA SER A 231 10.79 27.46 1.71
C SER A 231 10.14 28.57 0.90
N THR A 232 9.23 29.32 1.51
CA THR A 232 8.67 30.53 0.87
C THR A 232 9.56 31.75 1.04
N ALA A 233 10.68 31.65 1.75
CA ALA A 233 11.56 32.78 2.00
C ALA A 233 12.15 33.30 0.67
N ALA A 234 11.96 34.59 0.39
CA ALA A 234 12.51 35.22 -0.82
C ALA A 234 14.04 35.18 -0.86
N SER A 235 14.68 35.07 0.30
CA SER A 235 16.12 34.94 0.48
C SER A 235 16.64 33.51 0.28
N ALA A 236 15.77 32.50 0.25
CA ALA A 236 16.18 31.11 0.15
C ALA A 236 16.82 30.84 -1.21
N ASP A 237 17.89 30.04 -1.19
CA ASP A 237 18.58 29.64 -2.41
C ASP A 237 17.67 28.76 -3.27
N ASN A 238 18.02 28.65 -4.57
CA ASN A 238 17.26 27.83 -5.53
C ASN A 238 15.76 28.18 -5.60
N GLY A 239 15.41 29.46 -5.40
CA GLY A 239 14.02 29.92 -5.41
C GLY A 239 13.14 29.28 -4.33
N GLY A 240 13.76 28.90 -3.21
CA GLY A 240 13.07 28.22 -2.12
C GLY A 240 12.97 26.71 -2.28
N TRP A 241 13.53 26.10 -3.32
CA TRP A 241 13.60 24.64 -3.42
C TRP A 241 14.79 24.08 -2.66
N GLU A 242 14.62 22.88 -2.13
CA GLU A 242 15.80 22.11 -1.77
C GLU A 242 16.72 21.85 -2.97
N ILE A 243 18.02 21.79 -2.70
CA ILE A 243 19.03 21.40 -3.68
C ILE A 243 18.71 20.05 -4.31
N ASP A 244 19.23 19.83 -5.51
CA ASP A 244 19.02 18.59 -6.25
C ASP A 244 19.70 17.39 -5.56
N PHE A 245 18.95 16.32 -5.35
CA PHE A 245 19.45 15.06 -4.81
C PHE A 245 19.96 14.16 -5.94
N PRO A 246 21.24 13.78 -5.98
CA PRO A 246 21.87 13.11 -7.13
C PRO A 246 21.46 11.64 -7.28
N VAL A 247 20.71 11.11 -6.31
CA VAL A 247 20.34 9.70 -6.19
C VAL A 247 19.15 9.31 -7.05
N THR A 248 18.37 10.27 -7.53
CA THR A 248 17.21 10.01 -8.40
C THR A 248 17.35 10.74 -9.71
N SER A 249 16.90 10.13 -10.81
CA SER A 249 16.79 10.80 -12.12
C SER A 249 15.91 12.04 -12.07
N ALA A 250 14.96 12.07 -11.12
CA ALA A 250 14.08 13.20 -10.82
C ALA A 250 14.67 14.25 -9.87
N LYS A 251 15.88 14.01 -9.35
CA LYS A 251 16.61 14.88 -8.42
C LYS A 251 15.90 15.25 -7.11
N ASN A 252 14.95 14.43 -6.69
CA ASN A 252 14.17 14.57 -5.46
C ASN A 252 14.67 13.59 -4.38
N ARG A 253 14.37 13.88 -3.10
CA ARG A 253 14.43 12.86 -2.04
C ARG A 253 13.41 11.77 -2.39
N SER A 254 13.66 10.53 -1.97
CA SER A 254 12.76 9.39 -2.21
C SER A 254 12.61 8.56 -0.96
N ILE A 255 11.39 8.09 -0.68
CA ILE A 255 11.10 7.13 0.39
C ILE A 255 10.27 5.97 -0.18
N TYR A 256 10.47 4.78 0.36
CA TYR A 256 9.53 3.68 0.21
C TYR A 256 8.53 3.72 1.35
N VAL A 257 7.24 3.81 1.02
CA VAL A 257 6.15 3.81 2.00
C VAL A 257 5.70 2.36 2.17
N GLY A 258 6.02 1.73 3.30
CA GLY A 258 5.57 0.37 3.64
C GLY A 258 4.14 0.36 4.19
N GLU A 259 3.77 -0.71 4.89
CA GLU A 259 2.42 -0.89 5.48
C GLU A 259 2.29 -0.30 6.89
N ASN A 260 3.41 0.00 7.55
CA ASN A 260 3.45 0.55 8.89
C ASN A 260 3.66 2.06 8.86
N ASN A 261 2.99 2.77 9.77
CA ASN A 261 3.19 4.21 9.95
C ASN A 261 4.67 4.50 10.20
N LEU A 262 5.18 5.53 9.52
CA LEU A 262 6.60 5.85 9.48
C LEU A 262 6.81 7.27 10.00
N THR A 263 7.70 7.45 10.96
CA THR A 263 8.22 8.77 11.30
C THR A 263 9.62 8.87 10.75
N LEU A 264 9.80 9.74 9.75
CA LEU A 264 11.11 10.03 9.19
C LEU A 264 11.91 10.83 10.21
N ALA A 265 13.22 10.61 10.24
CA ALA A 265 14.07 11.48 11.04
C ALA A 265 14.04 12.92 10.54
N THR A 266 14.33 13.80 11.48
CA THR A 266 14.62 15.19 11.19
C THR A 266 15.92 15.29 10.42
N VAL A 267 15.86 15.91 9.25
CA VAL A 267 17.02 16.27 8.42
C VAL A 267 17.15 17.78 8.38
N TYR A 268 18.33 18.34 8.13
CA TYR A 268 18.41 19.78 7.88
C TYR A 268 17.74 20.15 6.54
N TYR A 269 17.25 21.38 6.43
CA TYR A 269 16.89 21.91 5.12
C TYR A 269 18.14 21.99 4.23
N ASN A 270 18.07 21.46 3.00
CA ASN A 270 19.24 21.25 2.14
C ASN A 270 20.28 20.27 2.72
N ASP A 271 19.86 19.36 3.60
CA ASP A 271 20.66 18.21 4.05
C ASP A 271 20.80 17.17 2.92
N GLY A 272 21.36 17.62 1.81
CA GLY A 272 21.83 16.81 0.70
C GLY A 272 23.19 16.22 1.04
N ASP A 273 23.36 15.69 2.26
CA ASP A 273 24.56 14.94 2.66
C ASP A 273 24.56 13.57 1.99
N MET A 274 24.58 13.60 0.66
CA MET A 274 24.88 12.56 -0.33
C MET A 274 24.66 13.19 -1.72
N ASN A 275 25.14 14.43 -1.94
CA ASN A 275 24.89 15.21 -3.16
C ASN A 275 25.98 15.09 -4.23
N LEU A 276 27.02 14.31 -3.97
CA LEU A 276 28.10 14.03 -4.92
C LEU A 276 28.00 12.60 -5.43
N SER A 277 28.46 12.37 -6.65
CA SER A 277 28.54 11.03 -7.21
C SER A 277 29.79 10.81 -8.04
N LYS A 278 30.24 9.56 -8.10
CA LYS A 278 31.27 9.07 -9.01
C LYS A 278 30.78 7.77 -9.64
N SER A 279 30.83 7.70 -10.96
CA SER A 279 30.50 6.50 -11.72
C SER A 279 31.79 5.91 -12.28
N THR A 280 31.96 4.60 -12.11
CA THR A 280 33.10 3.82 -12.60
C THR A 280 32.60 2.79 -13.62
N ALA A 281 33.38 1.75 -13.96
CA ALA A 281 32.92 0.70 -14.86
C ALA A 281 31.77 -0.11 -14.24
N HIS A 282 31.88 -0.47 -12.97
CA HIS A 282 30.97 -1.39 -12.29
C HIS A 282 30.13 -0.75 -11.17
N PHE A 283 30.41 0.50 -10.81
CA PHE A 283 29.77 1.15 -9.65
C PHE A 283 29.23 2.54 -9.95
N ASN A 284 28.17 2.90 -9.23
CA ASN A 284 27.80 4.29 -9.00
C ASN A 284 27.90 4.54 -7.49
N VAL A 285 28.79 5.43 -7.08
CA VAL A 285 29.01 5.76 -5.67
C VAL A 285 28.45 7.14 -5.39
N ILE A 286 27.54 7.22 -4.42
CA ILE A 286 26.90 8.44 -3.95
C ILE A 286 27.41 8.73 -2.55
N TYR A 287 27.87 9.97 -2.33
CA TYR A 287 28.59 10.37 -1.12
C TYR A 287 28.38 11.84 -0.80
N SER A 288 28.75 12.26 0.40
CA SER A 288 28.74 13.67 0.81
C SER A 288 30.15 14.27 0.76
N SER A 289 30.24 15.59 0.83
CA SER A 289 31.52 16.31 0.72
C SER A 289 32.59 15.90 1.74
N GLN A 290 32.23 15.24 2.84
CA GLN A 290 33.20 14.72 3.82
C GLN A 290 34.14 13.66 3.23
N ASP A 291 33.70 12.93 2.20
CA ASP A 291 34.47 11.88 1.56
C ASP A 291 35.40 12.42 0.46
N ASN A 292 35.38 13.72 0.15
CA ASN A 292 36.15 14.31 -0.94
C ASN A 292 37.65 13.96 -0.90
N ASN A 293 38.23 13.81 0.29
CA ASN A 293 39.66 13.48 0.45
C ASN A 293 39.98 11.99 0.22
N LEU A 294 38.98 11.11 0.25
CA LEU A 294 39.14 9.65 0.20
C LEU A 294 38.46 9.02 -1.01
N ILE A 295 37.47 9.69 -1.60
CA ILE A 295 36.57 9.07 -2.57
C ILE A 295 37.29 8.59 -3.83
N ASP A 296 38.31 9.31 -4.31
CA ASP A 296 39.08 8.89 -5.48
C ASP A 296 39.83 7.56 -5.22
N GLN A 297 40.48 7.45 -4.07
CA GLN A 297 41.17 6.22 -3.68
C GLN A 297 40.17 5.09 -3.39
N PHE A 298 39.00 5.41 -2.84
CA PHE A 298 37.96 4.45 -2.58
C PHE A 298 37.41 3.86 -3.89
N VAL A 299 37.00 4.69 -4.85
CA VAL A 299 36.42 4.22 -6.11
C VAL A 299 37.43 3.45 -6.99
N GLU A 300 38.71 3.82 -6.93
CA GLU A 300 39.78 3.06 -7.59
C GLU A 300 39.90 1.66 -6.98
N ARG A 301 39.93 1.55 -5.65
CA ARG A 301 40.15 0.26 -4.97
C ARG A 301 38.95 -0.68 -5.04
N ILE A 302 37.72 -0.18 -5.01
CA ILE A 302 36.53 -1.04 -5.16
C ILE A 302 36.43 -1.70 -6.54
N GLU A 303 37.02 -1.09 -7.58
CA GLU A 303 37.13 -1.70 -8.91
C GLU A 303 38.09 -2.90 -8.90
N LEU A 304 39.16 -2.86 -8.10
CA LEU A 304 39.98 -4.06 -7.88
C LEU A 304 39.19 -5.15 -7.14
N PHE A 305 38.39 -4.78 -6.13
CA PHE A 305 37.54 -5.75 -5.42
C PHE A 305 36.48 -6.39 -6.30
N HIS A 306 35.91 -5.62 -7.22
CA HIS A 306 35.02 -6.16 -8.23
C HIS A 306 35.66 -7.37 -8.91
N SER A 307 36.86 -7.21 -9.47
CA SER A 307 37.57 -8.30 -10.13
C SER A 307 37.87 -9.48 -9.22
N ILE A 308 38.27 -9.23 -7.96
CA ILE A 308 38.59 -10.28 -6.98
C ILE A 308 37.34 -11.11 -6.63
N VAL A 309 36.25 -10.44 -6.23
CA VAL A 309 35.04 -11.10 -5.76
C VAL A 309 34.33 -11.83 -6.91
N THR A 310 34.18 -11.18 -8.06
CA THR A 310 33.49 -11.78 -9.21
C THR A 310 34.23 -12.99 -9.79
N SER A 311 35.56 -12.93 -9.90
CA SER A 311 36.37 -14.06 -10.35
C SER A 311 36.28 -15.23 -9.36
N SER A 312 36.38 -14.94 -8.06
CA SER A 312 36.33 -15.98 -7.02
C SER A 312 34.96 -16.65 -6.92
N LEU A 313 33.89 -15.88 -7.17
CA LEU A 313 32.52 -16.39 -7.16
C LEU A 313 32.03 -16.86 -8.53
N GLU A 314 32.84 -16.73 -9.59
CA GLU A 314 32.47 -17.09 -10.97
C GLU A 314 31.14 -16.46 -11.40
N VAL A 315 30.97 -15.17 -11.12
CA VAL A 315 29.74 -14.42 -11.39
C VAL A 315 30.04 -13.22 -12.28
N ASN A 316 29.13 -12.92 -13.22
CA ASN A 316 29.29 -11.83 -14.17
C ASN A 316 28.08 -10.88 -14.10
N PRO A 317 28.07 -9.91 -13.18
CA PRO A 317 26.95 -8.96 -13.05
C PRO A 317 26.85 -8.09 -14.31
N THR A 318 25.63 -7.96 -14.85
CA THR A 318 25.39 -7.20 -16.10
C THR A 318 24.99 -5.74 -15.85
N GLU A 319 24.84 -5.34 -14.60
CA GLU A 319 24.44 -3.99 -14.21
C GLU A 319 25.40 -3.41 -13.17
N LYS A 320 25.50 -2.08 -13.12
CA LYS A 320 26.30 -1.41 -12.11
C LYS A 320 25.67 -1.56 -10.73
N THR A 321 26.50 -1.68 -9.71
CA THR A 321 26.05 -1.65 -8.31
C THR A 321 26.04 -0.22 -7.79
N ASN A 322 24.92 0.21 -7.20
CA ASN A 322 24.79 1.51 -6.57
C ASN A 322 25.20 1.42 -5.09
N ILE A 323 26.00 2.39 -4.64
CA ILE A 323 26.57 2.45 -3.30
C ILE A 323 26.27 3.80 -2.69
N PHE A 324 25.69 3.82 -1.49
CA PHE A 324 25.35 5.04 -0.77
C PHE A 324 26.19 5.13 0.50
N LEU A 325 27.01 6.17 0.60
CA LEU A 325 27.92 6.43 1.71
C LEU A 325 27.26 7.41 2.69
N TYR A 326 26.67 6.87 3.75
CA TYR A 326 25.96 7.64 4.77
C TYR A 326 26.92 8.29 5.75
N LYS A 327 26.62 9.54 6.12
CA LYS A 327 27.57 10.36 6.88
C LYS A 327 27.75 10.01 8.34
N ASP A 328 26.80 9.32 8.94
CA ASP A 328 26.83 8.91 10.33
C ASP A 328 25.91 7.69 10.49
N LEU A 329 25.99 7.07 11.66
CA LEU A 329 25.21 5.89 11.98
C LEU A 329 23.72 6.21 12.01
N ASP A 330 23.32 7.37 12.55
CA ASP A 330 21.92 7.78 12.62
C ASP A 330 21.27 7.76 11.22
N GLN A 331 21.86 8.44 10.24
CA GLN A 331 21.35 8.49 8.86
C GLN A 331 21.38 7.11 8.18
N LEU A 332 22.40 6.30 8.46
CA LEU A 332 22.49 4.93 7.94
C LEU A 332 21.37 4.04 8.50
N HIS A 333 21.17 4.04 9.81
CA HIS A 333 20.18 3.23 10.51
C HIS A 333 18.75 3.59 10.10
N LEU A 334 18.51 4.88 9.87
CA LEU A 334 17.28 5.37 9.24
C LEU A 334 17.08 4.81 7.84
N ALA A 335 18.13 4.80 7.01
CA ALA A 335 18.08 4.25 5.66
C ALA A 335 17.93 2.72 5.65
N GLN A 336 18.40 2.04 6.69
CA GLN A 336 18.15 0.60 6.91
C GLN A 336 16.70 0.31 7.33
N GLY A 337 15.97 1.31 7.80
CA GLY A 337 14.63 1.15 8.37
C GLY A 337 14.62 0.72 9.84
N TYR A 338 15.77 0.75 10.52
CA TYR A 338 15.94 0.35 11.92
C TYR A 338 16.76 1.39 12.70
N PRO A 339 16.16 2.56 13.06
CA PRO A 339 16.86 3.64 13.76
C PRO A 339 17.44 3.26 15.13
N GLU A 340 16.98 2.14 15.70
CA GLU A 340 17.40 1.59 16.99
C GLU A 340 18.64 0.70 16.91
N ASN A 341 19.21 0.50 15.73
CA ASN A 341 20.39 -0.34 15.54
C ASN A 341 21.58 0.10 16.39
N ASP A 342 22.42 -0.85 16.78
CA ASP A 342 23.66 -0.55 17.50
C ASP A 342 24.77 -0.07 16.55
N GLU A 343 25.87 0.42 17.11
CA GLU A 343 27.03 0.96 16.38
C GLU A 343 27.74 -0.06 15.45
N ASN A 344 27.42 -1.35 15.57
CA ASN A 344 28.02 -2.40 14.75
C ASN A 344 27.32 -2.55 13.40
N SER A 345 26.07 -2.10 13.29
CA SER A 345 25.34 -2.07 12.02
C SER A 345 25.88 -0.94 11.14
N THR A 346 26.88 -1.24 10.32
CA THR A 346 27.60 -0.26 9.50
C THR A 346 27.33 -0.35 7.99
N GLY A 347 26.57 -1.35 7.54
CA GLY A 347 26.20 -1.52 6.14
C GLY A 347 25.05 -2.51 5.96
N SER A 348 24.44 -2.48 4.78
CA SER A 348 23.44 -3.48 4.37
C SER A 348 23.32 -3.56 2.86
N ALA A 349 23.34 -4.79 2.34
CA ALA A 349 23.07 -5.10 0.94
C ALA A 349 21.59 -5.42 0.66
N TYR A 350 21.11 -4.94 -0.49
CA TYR A 350 19.75 -5.10 -0.96
C TYR A 350 19.73 -5.69 -2.37
N GLY A 351 19.41 -6.98 -2.45
CA GLY A 351 19.32 -7.67 -3.72
C GLY A 351 20.68 -7.77 -4.42
N LYS A 352 20.73 -7.42 -5.70
CA LYS A 352 21.84 -7.75 -6.61
C LYS A 352 22.78 -6.59 -6.92
N SER A 353 22.35 -5.36 -6.70
CA SER A 353 22.99 -4.17 -7.27
C SER A 353 22.80 -2.91 -6.42
N LEU A 354 22.48 -3.07 -5.14
CA LEU A 354 22.35 -1.96 -4.22
C LEU A 354 22.88 -2.36 -2.86
N PHE A 355 23.69 -1.51 -2.26
CA PHE A 355 23.93 -1.56 -0.82
C PHE A 355 24.22 -0.16 -0.28
N ILE A 356 24.06 -0.03 1.03
CA ILE A 356 24.31 1.19 1.79
C ILE A 356 25.38 0.91 2.83
N MET A 357 26.21 1.89 3.14
CA MET A 357 27.26 1.75 4.15
C MET A 357 27.61 3.09 4.79
N LEU A 358 28.25 3.02 5.95
CA LEU A 358 28.84 4.19 6.60
C LEU A 358 30.00 4.75 5.76
N SER A 359 30.14 6.07 5.75
CA SER A 359 31.12 6.82 4.97
C SER A 359 32.59 6.46 5.31
N PRO A 360 33.48 6.29 4.30
CA PRO A 360 34.92 6.15 4.50
C PRO A 360 35.54 7.23 5.38
N ALA A 361 35.06 8.47 5.33
CA ALA A 361 35.53 9.54 6.20
C ALA A 361 35.20 9.29 7.69
N LYS A 362 34.17 8.49 8.01
CA LYS A 362 33.82 8.12 9.38
C LYS A 362 34.52 6.87 9.88
N MET A 363 34.66 5.86 9.03
CA MET A 363 35.24 4.57 9.43
C MET A 363 36.75 4.45 9.15
N GLY A 364 37.29 5.31 8.29
CA GLY A 364 38.62 5.14 7.72
C GLY A 364 38.61 4.26 6.48
N LEU A 365 39.51 4.55 5.54
CA LEU A 365 39.51 3.95 4.21
C LEU A 365 39.60 2.41 4.20
N ASN A 366 40.48 1.82 5.02
CA ASN A 366 40.66 0.36 5.04
C ASN A 366 39.44 -0.37 5.61
N GLU A 367 38.84 0.17 6.68
CA GLU A 367 37.62 -0.37 7.28
C GLU A 367 36.44 -0.26 6.31
N ALA A 368 36.34 0.85 5.58
CA ALA A 368 35.34 1.02 4.54
C ALA A 368 35.53 0.05 3.36
N LEU A 369 36.76 -0.22 2.94
CA LEU A 369 37.03 -1.20 1.87
C LEU A 369 36.70 -2.63 2.32
N GLY A 370 36.97 -2.97 3.58
CA GLY A 370 36.56 -4.24 4.17
C GLY A 370 35.04 -4.40 4.19
N LEU A 371 34.32 -3.38 4.67
CA LEU A 371 32.87 -3.38 4.67
C LEU A 371 32.29 -3.42 3.24
N PHE A 372 32.87 -2.66 2.30
CA PHE A 372 32.51 -2.73 0.89
C PHE A 372 32.59 -4.17 0.38
N ALA A 373 33.72 -4.86 0.62
CA ALA A 373 33.93 -6.21 0.13
C ALA A 373 32.92 -7.20 0.74
N HIS A 374 32.57 -6.99 2.00
CA HIS A 374 31.52 -7.75 2.70
C HIS A 374 30.15 -7.54 2.04
N GLU A 375 29.64 -6.31 1.98
CA GLU A 375 28.31 -6.01 1.42
C GLU A 375 28.21 -6.35 -0.07
N TYR A 376 29.27 -6.09 -0.83
CA TYR A 376 29.32 -6.41 -2.24
C TYR A 376 29.26 -7.92 -2.50
N THR A 377 29.84 -8.73 -1.60
CA THR A 377 29.76 -10.20 -1.68
C THR A 377 28.31 -10.69 -1.55
N HIS A 378 27.48 -10.07 -0.70
CA HIS A 378 26.07 -10.40 -0.62
C HIS A 378 25.34 -10.13 -1.96
N CYS A 379 25.60 -8.98 -2.59
CA CYS A 379 25.08 -8.68 -3.92
C CYS A 379 25.50 -9.74 -4.95
N MET A 380 26.76 -10.19 -4.90
CA MET A 380 27.29 -11.19 -5.84
C MET A 380 26.71 -12.58 -5.59
N ASN A 381 26.51 -12.96 -4.34
CA ASN A 381 25.77 -14.18 -4.00
C ASN A 381 24.34 -14.14 -4.56
N ALA A 382 23.65 -12.99 -4.44
CA ALA A 382 22.32 -12.81 -5.03
C ALA A 382 22.32 -12.89 -6.56
N TRP A 383 23.40 -12.49 -7.23
CA TRP A 383 23.58 -12.73 -8.67
C TRP A 383 23.79 -14.21 -9.00
N LYS A 384 24.64 -14.89 -8.22
CA LYS A 384 25.05 -16.28 -8.45
C LYS A 384 23.91 -17.27 -8.20
N THR A 385 23.13 -17.05 -7.15
CA THR A 385 22.15 -18.04 -6.69
C THR A 385 20.72 -17.59 -6.96
N LYS A 386 19.89 -18.54 -7.43
CA LYS A 386 18.42 -18.35 -7.52
C LYS A 386 17.69 -18.80 -6.25
N VAL A 387 18.45 -19.22 -5.24
CA VAL A 387 17.96 -19.74 -3.96
C VAL A 387 18.61 -18.95 -2.82
N THR A 388 17.87 -18.79 -1.73
CA THR A 388 18.39 -18.19 -0.51
C THR A 388 19.48 -19.07 0.08
N LEU A 389 20.68 -18.53 0.26
CA LEU A 389 21.76 -19.23 0.93
C LEU A 389 21.49 -19.33 2.43
N PRO A 390 21.91 -20.41 3.11
CA PRO A 390 21.93 -20.45 4.57
C PRO A 390 22.72 -19.26 5.11
N ALA A 391 22.23 -18.64 6.19
CA ALA A 391 22.84 -17.43 6.76
C ALA A 391 24.34 -17.61 7.04
N TRP A 392 24.75 -18.73 7.64
CA TRP A 392 26.16 -19.01 7.94
C TRP A 392 27.06 -18.99 6.69
N LEU A 393 26.54 -19.45 5.55
CA LEU A 393 27.30 -19.48 4.30
C LEU A 393 27.35 -18.09 3.67
N ASN A 394 26.22 -17.39 3.66
CA ASN A 394 26.14 -16.04 3.10
C ASN A 394 27.06 -15.07 3.87
N GLU A 395 26.97 -15.08 5.20
CA GLU A 395 27.81 -14.24 6.08
C GLU A 395 29.28 -14.69 6.09
N GLY A 396 29.53 -16.00 6.08
CA GLY A 396 30.88 -16.56 6.10
C GLY A 396 31.69 -16.17 4.87
N VAL A 397 31.09 -16.23 3.68
CA VAL A 397 31.76 -15.83 2.42
C VAL A 397 31.98 -14.32 2.38
N ALA A 398 31.00 -13.52 2.83
CA ALA A 398 31.15 -12.06 2.91
C ALA A 398 32.28 -11.65 3.87
N CYS A 399 32.37 -12.29 5.05
CA CYS A 399 33.46 -12.06 6.00
C CYS A 399 34.83 -12.48 5.45
N TYR A 400 34.90 -13.57 4.68
CA TYR A 400 36.15 -14.01 4.06
C TYR A 400 36.76 -12.92 3.16
N PHE A 401 35.95 -12.25 2.34
CA PHE A 401 36.45 -11.15 1.51
C PHE A 401 36.70 -9.88 2.33
N GLY A 402 35.80 -9.52 3.25
CA GLY A 402 35.97 -8.30 4.08
C GLY A 402 37.23 -8.30 4.94
N ARG A 403 37.61 -9.45 5.51
CA ARG A 403 38.78 -9.60 6.39
C ARG A 403 40.13 -9.59 5.67
N GLN A 404 40.17 -9.57 4.34
CA GLN A 404 41.45 -9.46 3.64
C GLN A 404 42.12 -8.09 3.87
N ILE A 405 41.38 -7.09 4.39
CA ILE A 405 41.80 -5.67 4.39
C ILE A 405 41.41 -4.91 5.65
N SER A 406 40.40 -5.39 6.37
CA SER A 406 39.93 -4.79 7.62
C SER A 406 40.09 -5.77 8.77
N THR A 407 40.26 -5.20 9.97
CA THR A 407 40.40 -5.96 11.22
C THR A 407 39.07 -6.12 11.95
N LYS A 408 37.98 -5.57 11.42
CA LYS A 408 36.66 -5.57 12.05
C LYS A 408 36.01 -6.95 11.97
N ASP A 409 35.44 -7.39 13.08
CA ASP A 409 34.68 -8.63 13.19
C ASP A 409 33.19 -8.36 12.97
N TRP A 410 32.66 -8.78 11.82
CA TRP A 410 31.24 -8.62 11.46
C TRP A 410 30.35 -9.81 11.86
N ILE A 411 30.92 -10.84 12.50
CA ILE A 411 30.16 -11.96 13.07
C ILE A 411 30.10 -11.77 14.59
N LYS A 412 28.90 -11.52 15.14
CA LYS A 412 28.61 -11.88 16.53
C LYS A 412 28.05 -13.30 16.56
N SER A 413 28.46 -14.06 17.57
CA SER A 413 28.12 -15.47 17.77
C SER A 413 26.68 -15.80 17.40
N ILE A 414 26.50 -16.85 16.61
CA ILE A 414 25.22 -17.55 16.49
C ILE A 414 24.98 -18.20 17.86
N THR A 415 24.30 -17.50 18.74
CA THR A 415 23.73 -18.07 19.98
C THR A 415 22.22 -18.09 19.87
#